data_AF-A0AA85J2Y7-F1
#
_entry.id   AF-A0AA85J2Y7-F1
#
_cell.length_a   1.000
_cell.length_b   1.000
_cell.length_c   1.000
_cell.angle_alpha   90.00
_cell.angle_beta   90.00
_cell.angle_gamma   90.00
#
_symmetry.space_group_name_H-M   'P 1'
#
loop_
_entity.id
_entity.type
_entity.pdbx_description
1 polymer ?
#
loop_
_entity_poly.entity_id
_entity_poly.type
_entity_poly.pdbx_seq_one_letter_code
_entity_poly.pdbx_strand_id
1 'polypeptide(L)'
;MVQLIYYESRGISCSYLLRNGMKKVVVKLEACENWPYPSSESQWLLTFNRFLRNWCKVVQITSGGTKRYETIGHATFTKLEGTMFVTGKFKTDLAGKQQKLPDFCLYLTTNIMDTDFYRGCLLTGMLERGNRKLGIWESTHYAYVKREGY
;
A
#
# COMPACT_ATOMS: atom_id res chain seq x y z
N MET A 1 10.89 -23.87 -12.40
CA MET A 1 10.83 -24.17 -10.95
C MET A 1 10.82 -22.86 -10.14
N VAL A 2 9.84 -21.98 -10.38
CA VAL A 2 9.81 -20.60 -9.81
C VAL A 2 8.61 -20.40 -8.86
N GLN A 3 7.60 -21.28 -8.92
CA GLN A 3 6.38 -21.16 -8.10
C GLN A 3 6.58 -21.54 -6.62
N LEU A 4 7.50 -22.46 -6.30
CA LEU A 4 7.72 -22.97 -4.93
C LEU A 4 8.13 -21.88 -3.92
N ILE A 5 9.04 -20.98 -4.31
CA ILE A 5 9.52 -19.87 -3.47
C ILE A 5 8.36 -18.95 -3.04
N TYR A 6 7.34 -18.81 -3.92
CA TYR A 6 6.21 -17.94 -3.61
C TYR A 6 5.16 -18.62 -2.73
N TYR A 7 5.00 -19.94 -2.81
CA TYR A 7 4.21 -20.69 -1.82
C TYR A 7 4.83 -20.56 -0.43
N GLU A 8 6.17 -20.58 -0.32
CA GLU A 8 6.88 -20.35 0.94
C GLU A 8 6.68 -18.93 1.49
N SER A 9 6.52 -17.92 0.61
CA SER A 9 6.31 -16.53 1.01
C SER A 9 4.93 -16.22 1.60
N ARG A 10 3.97 -17.14 1.45
CA ARG A 10 2.59 -16.95 1.91
C ARG A 10 2.51 -17.03 3.43
N GLY A 11 1.98 -15.99 4.07
CA GLY A 11 1.91 -15.91 5.54
C GLY A 11 3.22 -15.55 6.24
N ILE A 12 4.31 -15.29 5.50
CA ILE A 12 5.54 -14.73 6.07
C ILE A 12 5.26 -13.29 6.56
N SER A 13 5.94 -12.86 7.63
CA SER A 13 5.81 -11.48 8.08
C SER A 13 6.21 -10.47 7.00
N CYS A 14 5.36 -9.46 6.72
CA CYS A 14 5.72 -8.32 5.87
C CYS A 14 7.07 -7.69 6.25
N SER A 15 7.38 -7.67 7.56
CA SER A 15 8.65 -7.14 8.07
C SER A 15 9.87 -7.95 7.59
N TYR A 16 9.71 -9.25 7.38
CA TYR A 16 10.77 -10.13 6.86
C TYR A 16 11.00 -9.90 5.37
N LEU A 17 9.94 -9.78 4.57
CA LEU A 17 10.03 -9.50 3.14
C LEU A 17 10.72 -8.15 2.85
N LEU A 18 10.43 -7.12 3.66
CA LEU A 18 11.09 -5.82 3.57
C LEU A 18 12.56 -5.86 3.99
N ARG A 19 12.91 -6.66 5.00
CA ARG A 19 14.30 -6.81 5.49
C ARG A 19 15.19 -7.58 4.51
N ASN A 20 14.63 -8.56 3.80
CA ASN A 20 15.38 -9.45 2.92
C ASN A 20 15.60 -8.94 1.49
N GLY A 21 15.08 -7.77 1.10
CA GLY A 21 15.42 -7.21 -0.21
C GLY A 21 14.47 -6.17 -0.77
N MET A 22 13.20 -6.15 -0.33
CA MET A 22 12.20 -5.20 -0.86
C MET A 22 12.39 -3.79 -0.28
N LYS A 23 13.44 -3.08 -0.73
CA LYS A 23 13.69 -1.68 -0.36
C LYS A 23 12.60 -0.73 -0.89
N LYS A 24 11.99 -1.13 -2.01
CA LYS A 24 10.94 -0.40 -2.71
C LYS A 24 9.76 -1.35 -2.92
N VAL A 25 8.57 -0.90 -2.58
CA VAL A 25 7.33 -1.63 -2.80
C VAL A 25 6.43 -0.76 -3.67
N VAL A 26 6.07 -1.26 -4.84
CA VAL A 26 5.12 -0.62 -5.74
C VAL A 26 3.75 -1.19 -5.47
N VAL A 27 2.89 -0.39 -4.86
CA VAL A 27 1.50 -0.73 -4.57
C VAL A 27 0.63 -0.19 -5.69
N LYS A 28 -0.07 -1.08 -6.38
CA LYS A 28 -1.08 -0.72 -7.37
C LYS A 28 -2.42 -0.57 -6.65
N LEU A 29 -3.14 0.49 -6.97
CA LEU A 29 -4.43 0.80 -6.39
C LEU A 29 -5.52 0.72 -7.46
N GLU A 30 -6.52 -0.07 -7.16
CA GLU A 30 -7.74 -0.22 -7.93
C GLU A 30 -8.88 0.37 -7.11
N ALA A 31 -9.57 1.38 -7.64
CA ALA A 31 -10.59 2.04 -6.86
C ALA A 31 -11.82 1.17 -6.64
N CYS A 32 -12.40 1.29 -5.45
CA CYS A 32 -13.69 0.71 -5.17
C CYS A 32 -14.78 1.48 -5.94
N GLU A 33 -15.86 0.78 -6.30
CA GLU A 33 -16.97 1.31 -7.12
C GLU A 33 -17.59 2.60 -6.58
N ASN A 34 -17.49 2.83 -5.27
CA ASN A 34 -18.04 4.00 -4.59
C ASN A 34 -17.10 5.22 -4.55
N TRP A 35 -15.90 5.16 -5.14
CA TRP A 35 -14.92 6.26 -5.06
C TRP A 35 -15.11 7.28 -6.20
N PRO A 36 -15.53 8.52 -5.92
CA PRO A 36 -16.07 9.44 -6.93
C PRO A 36 -15.02 10.20 -7.77
N TYR A 37 -13.73 9.93 -7.58
CA TYR A 37 -12.64 10.66 -8.25
C TYR A 37 -11.92 9.77 -9.25
N PRO A 38 -11.40 10.35 -10.37
CA PRO A 38 -10.67 9.60 -11.39
C PRO A 38 -9.42 8.98 -10.75
N SER A 39 -9.58 7.74 -10.37
CA SER A 39 -8.67 6.89 -9.63
C SER A 39 -8.14 5.77 -10.52
N SER A 40 -8.30 5.92 -11.84
CA SER A 40 -7.68 5.05 -12.82
C SER A 40 -6.22 4.88 -12.43
N GLU A 41 -5.84 3.62 -12.17
CA GLU A 41 -4.50 3.12 -11.87
C GLU A 41 -3.55 4.08 -11.15
N SER A 42 -3.89 4.45 -9.91
CA SER A 42 -2.91 5.14 -9.06
C SER A 42 -1.89 4.15 -8.50
N GLN A 43 -0.60 4.49 -8.58
CA GLN A 43 0.47 3.68 -8.03
C GLN A 43 1.11 4.41 -6.85
N TRP A 44 1.27 3.71 -5.75
CA TRP A 44 1.96 4.22 -4.57
C TRP A 44 3.29 3.52 -4.43
N LEU A 45 4.37 4.31 -4.45
CA LEU A 45 5.71 3.83 -4.20
C LEU A 45 6.06 4.03 -2.73
N LEU A 46 6.25 2.91 -2.02
CA LEU A 46 6.75 2.89 -0.66
C LEU A 46 8.25 2.63 -0.69
N THR A 47 9.04 3.57 -0.17
CA THR A 47 10.49 3.40 -0.02
C THR A 47 10.82 3.34 1.46
N PHE A 48 11.33 2.20 1.91
CA PHE A 48 11.69 1.98 3.31
C PHE A 48 13.16 2.32 3.53
N ASN A 49 13.46 3.12 4.56
CA ASN A 49 14.83 3.42 4.95
C ASN A 49 15.32 2.35 5.94
N ARG A 50 16.53 1.80 5.72
CA ARG A 50 17.14 0.80 6.62
C ARG A 50 17.38 1.35 8.03
N PHE A 51 17.62 2.65 8.16
CA PHE A 51 17.89 3.30 9.44
C PHE A 51 16.61 3.64 10.22
N LEU A 52 15.52 3.96 9.52
CA LEU A 52 14.22 4.29 10.12
C LEU A 52 13.25 3.14 9.89
N ARG A 53 13.34 2.11 10.74
CA ARG A 53 12.63 0.83 10.56
C ARG A 53 11.11 0.94 10.41
N ASN A 54 10.52 1.99 10.98
CA ASN A 54 9.07 2.20 11.00
C ASN A 54 8.65 3.43 10.17
N TRP A 55 9.54 4.01 9.39
CA TRP A 55 9.22 5.16 8.55
C TRP A 55 9.52 4.85 7.09
N CYS A 56 8.59 5.21 6.22
CA CYS A 56 8.74 5.06 4.78
C CYS A 56 8.38 6.35 4.07
N LYS A 57 9.05 6.61 2.95
CA LYS A 57 8.61 7.63 2.01
C LYS A 57 7.50 7.03 1.17
N VAL A 58 6.34 7.71 1.12
CA VAL A 58 5.18 7.32 0.31
C VAL A 58 5.05 8.33 -0.81
N VAL A 59 5.13 7.85 -2.05
CA VAL A 59 4.95 8.67 -3.25
C VAL A 59 3.72 8.19 -3.99
N GLN A 60 2.70 9.03 -4.06
CA GLN A 60 1.50 8.80 -4.87
C GLN A 60 1.76 9.29 -6.29
N ILE A 61 1.58 8.40 -7.26
CA ILE A 61 1.69 8.65 -8.69
C ILE A 61 0.29 8.47 -9.29
N THR A 62 -0.27 9.51 -9.89
CA THR A 62 -1.56 9.44 -10.60
C THR A 62 -1.40 8.87 -12.01
N SER A 63 -2.47 8.31 -12.58
CA SER A 63 -2.52 7.90 -13.98
C SER A 63 -2.03 9.02 -14.91
N GLY A 64 -1.07 8.67 -15.76
CA GLY A 64 -0.36 9.60 -16.64
C GLY A 64 0.98 10.11 -16.10
N GLY A 65 1.35 9.83 -14.84
CA GLY A 65 2.66 10.15 -14.27
C GLY A 65 2.96 11.63 -14.06
N THR A 66 2.03 12.51 -14.42
CA THR A 66 2.19 13.98 -14.45
C THR A 66 2.14 14.63 -13.06
N LYS A 67 1.40 14.05 -12.11
CA LYS A 67 1.34 14.54 -10.73
C LYS A 67 1.94 13.51 -9.77
N ARG A 68 2.82 13.99 -8.90
CA ARG A 68 3.45 13.21 -7.85
C ARG A 68 3.26 13.93 -6.52
N TYR A 69 2.70 13.23 -5.55
CA TYR A 69 2.58 13.72 -4.18
C TYR A 69 3.47 12.88 -3.29
N GLU A 70 4.23 13.53 -2.42
CA GLU A 70 5.16 12.85 -1.53
C GLU A 70 4.80 13.14 -0.08
N THR A 71 4.95 12.12 0.77
CA THR A 71 4.82 12.26 2.21
C THR A 71 5.64 11.20 2.92
N ILE A 72 5.71 11.32 4.24
CA ILE A 72 6.34 10.34 5.12
C ILE A 72 5.22 9.57 5.81
N GLY A 73 5.24 8.24 5.64
CA GLY A 73 4.37 7.31 6.32
C GLY A 73 5.07 6.64 7.49
N HIS A 74 4.31 6.32 8.53
CA HIS A 74 4.70 5.45 9.61
C HIS A 74 4.17 4.03 9.34
N ALA A 75 5.10 3.09 9.19
CA ALA A 75 4.84 1.68 8.97
C ALA A 75 4.84 0.92 10.30
N THR A 76 3.77 0.18 10.55
CA THR A 76 3.63 -0.74 11.68
C THR A 76 3.46 -2.16 11.15
N PHE A 77 4.12 -3.10 11.79
CA PHE A 77 4.15 -4.50 11.38
C PHE A 77 3.56 -5.35 12.49
N THR A 78 2.58 -6.17 12.15
CA THR A 78 2.04 -7.17 13.08
C THR A 78 2.92 -8.41 13.01
N LYS A 79 3.41 -8.86 14.17
CA LYS A 79 4.33 -9.99 14.24
C LYS A 79 3.70 -11.33 13.87
N LEU A 80 2.40 -11.49 14.12
CA LEU A 80 1.71 -12.80 14.06
C LEU A 80 1.03 -13.09 12.71
N GLU A 81 0.59 -12.07 11.97
CA GLU A 81 -0.32 -12.28 10.83
C GLU A 81 0.28 -11.92 9.47
N GLY A 82 1.54 -11.44 9.45
CA GLY A 82 2.16 -10.91 8.25
C GLY A 82 1.43 -9.72 7.63
N THR A 83 0.76 -8.95 8.48
CA THR A 83 0.10 -7.70 8.12
C THR A 83 1.00 -6.50 8.37
N MET A 84 0.80 -5.46 7.55
CA MET A 84 1.50 -4.19 7.57
C MET A 84 0.46 -3.07 7.45
N PHE A 85 0.59 -2.06 8.29
CA PHE A 85 -0.15 -0.82 8.16
C PHE A 85 0.82 0.32 7.89
N VAL A 86 0.57 1.11 6.85
CA VAL A 86 1.28 2.35 6.58
C VAL A 86 0.31 3.51 6.73
N THR A 87 0.56 4.35 7.72
CA THR A 87 -0.29 5.52 8.00
C THR A 87 0.47 6.79 7.71
N GLY A 88 -0.20 7.81 7.21
CA GLY A 88 0.45 9.08 6.92
C GLY A 88 -0.55 10.13 6.50
N LYS A 89 -0.03 11.25 5.97
CA LYS A 89 -0.88 12.36 5.54
C LYS A 89 -0.47 12.93 4.20
N PHE A 90 -1.40 13.06 3.28
CA PHE A 90 -1.26 13.88 2.08
C PHE A 90 -2.10 15.15 2.25
N LYS A 91 -1.45 16.29 2.46
CA LYS A 91 -2.13 17.59 2.59
C LYS A 91 -2.37 18.27 1.24
N THR A 92 -1.57 17.90 0.25
CA THR A 92 -1.49 18.59 -1.04
C THR A 92 -2.17 17.86 -2.17
N ASP A 93 -2.54 16.59 -1.95
CA ASP A 93 -3.25 15.78 -2.93
C ASP A 93 -4.71 16.19 -3.04
N LEU A 94 -5.37 15.71 -4.10
CA LEU A 94 -6.72 16.11 -4.44
C LEU A 94 -7.72 15.73 -3.34
N ALA A 95 -7.59 14.53 -2.77
CA ALA A 95 -8.40 14.06 -1.65
C ALA A 95 -8.19 14.90 -0.38
N GLY A 96 -6.94 15.21 -0.02
CA GLY A 96 -6.62 16.02 1.14
C GLY A 96 -7.09 17.47 1.04
N LYS A 97 -7.00 18.07 -0.16
CA LYS A 97 -7.46 19.45 -0.40
C LYS A 97 -8.97 19.59 -0.55
N GLN A 98 -9.60 18.72 -1.34
CA GLN A 98 -11.02 18.88 -1.70
C GLN A 98 -11.95 18.26 -0.65
N GLN A 99 -11.64 17.07 -0.15
CA GLN A 99 -12.52 16.36 0.79
C GLN A 99 -12.16 16.58 2.26
N LYS A 100 -11.08 17.33 2.54
CA LYS A 100 -10.52 17.46 3.90
C LYS A 100 -10.21 16.09 4.54
N LEU A 101 -9.84 15.10 3.72
CA LEU A 101 -9.38 13.77 4.12
C LEU A 101 -7.86 13.61 3.92
N PRO A 102 -7.02 14.34 4.69
CA PRO A 102 -5.59 14.33 4.49
C PRO A 102 -4.94 13.05 5.00
N ASP A 103 -5.57 12.32 5.91
CA ASP A 103 -5.00 11.11 6.51
C ASP A 103 -5.23 9.91 5.59
N PHE A 104 -4.30 8.96 5.63
CA PHE A 104 -4.46 7.67 4.98
C PHE A 104 -4.00 6.53 5.89
N CYS A 105 -4.60 5.37 5.69
CA CYS A 105 -4.20 4.11 6.27
C CYS A 105 -4.16 3.05 5.15
N LEU A 106 -2.97 2.58 4.82
CA LEU A 106 -2.78 1.51 3.87
C LEU A 106 -2.54 0.21 4.64
N TYR A 107 -3.47 -0.72 4.51
CA TYR A 107 -3.36 -2.08 5.02
C TYR A 107 -2.85 -3.00 3.90
N LEU A 108 -1.85 -3.83 4.21
CA LEU A 108 -1.31 -4.86 3.31
C LEU A 108 -1.06 -6.15 4.10
N THR A 109 -1.33 -7.29 3.48
CA THR A 109 -1.14 -8.62 4.05
C THR A 109 -0.48 -9.57 3.06
N THR A 110 0.34 -10.49 3.57
CA THR A 110 0.87 -11.65 2.84
C THR A 110 -0.10 -12.83 2.83
N ASN A 111 -1.14 -12.80 3.66
CA ASN A 111 -2.21 -13.79 3.65
C ASN A 111 -3.22 -13.46 2.54
N ILE A 112 -2.81 -13.72 1.30
CA ILE A 112 -3.59 -13.42 0.10
C ILE A 112 -4.47 -14.62 -0.28
N MET A 113 -5.59 -14.34 -0.96
CA MET A 113 -6.47 -15.37 -1.52
C MET A 113 -5.80 -16.11 -2.68
N ASP A 114 -6.22 -17.34 -2.97
CA ASP A 114 -5.66 -18.14 -4.07
C ASP A 114 -5.82 -17.44 -5.42
N THR A 115 -6.95 -16.77 -5.64
CA THR A 115 -7.23 -16.00 -6.85
C THR A 115 -6.20 -14.89 -7.07
N ASP A 116 -5.88 -14.11 -6.03
CA ASP A 116 -4.86 -13.06 -6.10
C ASP A 116 -3.45 -13.65 -6.24
N PHE A 117 -3.19 -14.78 -5.58
CA PHE A 117 -1.93 -15.50 -5.72
C PHE A 117 -1.69 -15.92 -7.18
N TYR A 118 -2.69 -16.49 -7.85
CA TYR A 118 -2.62 -16.88 -9.26
C TYR A 118 -2.56 -15.68 -10.22
N ARG A 119 -3.02 -14.50 -9.80
CA ARG A 119 -2.83 -13.23 -10.52
C ARG A 119 -1.42 -12.64 -10.36
N GLY A 120 -0.54 -13.33 -9.65
CA GLY A 120 0.85 -12.90 -9.41
C GLY A 120 0.98 -11.85 -8.30
N CYS A 121 -0.04 -11.68 -7.45
CA CYS A 121 0.07 -10.80 -6.28
C CYS A 121 0.98 -11.43 -5.21
N LEU A 122 1.72 -10.57 -4.54
CA LEU A 122 2.57 -10.87 -3.39
C LEU A 122 1.91 -10.38 -2.10
N LEU A 123 1.35 -9.17 -2.14
CA LEU A 123 0.60 -8.57 -1.05
C LEU A 123 -0.72 -8.05 -1.57
N THR A 124 -1.76 -8.13 -0.75
CA THR A 124 -3.06 -7.51 -1.01
C THR A 124 -3.56 -6.77 0.22
N GLY A 125 -4.55 -5.91 0.07
CA GLY A 125 -5.15 -5.18 1.17
C GLY A 125 -5.99 -4.00 0.71
N MET A 126 -6.15 -3.01 1.58
CA MET A 126 -7.07 -1.89 1.37
C MET A 126 -6.40 -0.57 1.72
N LEU A 127 -6.75 0.46 0.95
CA LEU A 127 -6.39 1.83 1.24
C LEU A 127 -7.61 2.59 1.75
N GLU A 128 -7.49 3.10 2.96
CA GLU A 128 -8.45 4.01 3.56
C GLU A 128 -7.91 5.44 3.52
N ARG A 129 -8.81 6.38 3.21
CA ARG A 129 -8.57 7.82 3.31
C ARG A 129 -9.52 8.39 4.33
N GLY A 130 -9.06 9.40 5.06
CA GLY A 130 -9.84 9.88 6.19
C GLY A 130 -9.31 11.16 6.80
N ASN A 131 -9.93 11.52 7.92
CA ASN A 131 -9.46 12.54 8.82
C ASN A 131 -9.46 11.98 10.24
N ARG A 132 -8.27 11.64 10.73
CA ARG A 132 -8.06 11.01 12.03
C ARG A 132 -8.58 11.87 13.19
N LYS A 133 -8.58 13.21 13.05
CA LYS A 133 -9.10 14.10 14.09
C LYS A 133 -10.61 14.06 14.20
N LEU A 134 -11.30 13.80 13.09
CA LEU A 134 -12.76 13.72 13.03
C LEU A 134 -13.27 12.28 13.19
N GLY A 135 -12.37 11.29 13.20
CA GLY A 135 -12.75 9.88 13.27
C GLY A 135 -13.37 9.34 11.97
N ILE A 136 -13.27 10.09 10.87
CA ILE A 136 -13.88 9.72 9.58
C ILE A 136 -12.86 8.93 8.77
N TRP A 137 -13.24 7.74 8.33
CA TRP A 137 -12.45 6.87 7.47
C TRP A 137 -13.33 6.24 6.40
N GLU A 138 -12.84 6.22 5.18
CA GLU A 138 -13.52 5.63 4.02
C GLU A 138 -12.56 4.71 3.29
N SER A 139 -13.01 3.49 2.98
CA SER A 139 -12.27 2.56 2.12
C SER A 139 -12.38 3.03 0.68
N THR A 140 -11.23 3.31 0.06
CA THR A 140 -11.16 4.01 -1.23
C THR A 140 -10.67 3.12 -2.36
N HIS A 141 -9.65 2.30 -2.10
CA HIS A 141 -9.02 1.46 -3.11
C HIS A 141 -8.69 0.09 -2.55
N TYR A 142 -8.83 -0.93 -3.39
CA TYR A 142 -8.14 -2.19 -3.24
C TYR A 142 -6.66 -1.98 -3.59
N ALA A 143 -5.78 -2.48 -2.74
CA ALA A 143 -4.34 -2.31 -2.86
C ALA A 143 -3.66 -3.65 -3.06
N TYR A 144 -2.76 -3.75 -4.04
CA TYR A 144 -2.01 -4.98 -4.27
C TYR A 144 -0.59 -4.70 -4.76
N VAL A 145 0.32 -5.64 -4.48
CA VAL A 145 1.71 -5.61 -4.92
C VAL A 145 1.95 -6.83 -5.79
N LYS A 146 2.44 -6.63 -7.02
CA LYS A 146 2.79 -7.75 -7.92
C LYS A 146 4.22 -8.23 -7.66
N ARG A 147 4.47 -9.50 -7.96
CA ARG A 147 5.82 -10.09 -7.98
C ARG A 147 6.63 -9.49 -9.13
N GLU A 148 7.93 -9.30 -8.91
CA GLU A 148 8.84 -8.95 -10.01
C GLU A 148 8.90 -10.11 -11.01
N GLY A 149 8.63 -9.84 -12.29
CA GLY A 149 8.69 -10.85 -13.36
C GLY A 149 7.36 -11.56 -13.69
N TYR A 150 6.22 -11.05 -13.24
CA TYR A 150 4.86 -11.54 -13.60
C TYR A 150 4.11 -10.52 -14.46
#